data_AF-A0A497PHR8-F1
#
_entry.id   AF-A0A497PHR8-F1
#
_cell.length_a   1.000
_cell.length_b   1.000
_cell.length_c   1.000
_cell.angle_alpha   90.00
_cell.angle_beta   90.00
_cell.angle_gamma   90.00
#
_symmetry.space_group_name_H-M   'P 1'
#
loop_
_entity.id
_entity.type
_entity.pdbx_description
1 polymer ?
#
loop_
_entity_poly.entity_id
_entity_poly.type
_entity_poly.pdbx_seq_one_letter_code
_entity_poly.pdbx_strand_id
1 'polypeptide(L)' 'MNIECESCGGDEWIAKIYELRVWGTSVIYSALKCKKCGTIYPLCELGRNVSRDSVASMMK' A
#
# COMPACT_ATOMS: atom_id res chain seq x y z
N MET A 1 -8.05 0.74 18.15
CA MET A 1 -6.88 -0.14 17.99
C MET A 1 -5.74 0.74 17.53
N ASN A 2 -4.79 1.08 18.40
CA ASN A 2 -3.61 1.85 18.00
C ASN A 2 -2.60 0.85 17.45
N ILE A 3 -2.29 0.96 16.17
CA ILE A 3 -1.24 0.16 15.53
C ILE A 3 0.05 0.95 15.69
N GLU A 4 1.04 0.37 16.36
CA GLU A 4 2.36 0.98 16.52
C GLU A 4 3.32 0.41 15.47
N CYS A 5 4.13 1.27 14.86
CA CYS A 5 5.08 0.87 13.84
C CYS A 5 6.28 0.15 14.47
N GLU A 6 6.43 -1.14 14.20
CA GLU A 6 7.49 -1.99 14.78
C GLU A 6 8.91 -1.48 14.48
N SER A 7 9.08 -0.71 13.40
CA SER A 7 10.38 -0.14 13.04
C SER A 7 10.78 1.13 13.80
N CYS A 8 9.83 1.93 14.31
CA CYS A 8 10.16 3.27 14.85
C CYS A 8 9.27 3.78 15.99
N GLY A 9 8.31 2.95 16.44
CA GLY A 9 7.34 3.29 17.48
C GLY A 9 6.33 4.38 17.08
N GLY A 10 6.22 4.71 15.79
CA GLY A 10 5.25 5.71 15.31
C GLY A 10 3.84 5.15 15.24
N ASP A 11 2.83 5.95 15.54
CA ASP A 11 1.40 5.58 15.56
C ASP A 11 0.57 6.26 14.46
N GLU A 12 1.19 7.16 13.70
CA GLU A 12 0.57 7.80 12.55
C GLU A 12 0.74 7.01 11.25
N TRP A 13 -0.38 6.70 10.61
CA TRP A 13 -0.45 5.93 9.37
C TRP A 13 -1.16 6.68 8.25
N ILE A 14 -0.80 6.36 7.02
CA ILE A 14 -1.56 6.77 5.82
C ILE A 14 -1.79 5.55 4.93
N ALA A 15 -3.03 5.33 4.52
CA ALA A 15 -3.36 4.33 3.53
C ALA A 15 -2.93 4.81 2.14
N LYS A 16 -2.21 3.97 1.40
CA LYS A 16 -1.75 4.25 0.03
C LYS A 16 -1.91 3.03 -0.86
N ILE A 17 -2.10 3.29 -2.15
CA ILE A 17 -2.09 2.28 -3.20
C ILE A 17 -0.69 2.26 -3.83
N TYR A 18 -0.12 1.07 -3.92
CA TYR A 18 1.20 0.82 -4.50
C TYR A 18 1.08 -0.06 -5.74
N GLU A 19 2.05 0.06 -6.63
CA GLU A 19 2.24 -0.82 -7.77
C GLU A 19 3.60 -1.52 -7.61
N LEU A 20 3.61 -2.84 -7.51
CA LEU A 20 4.79 -3.66 -7.56
C LEU A 20 4.91 -4.28 -8.96
N ARG A 21 6.08 -4.15 -9.59
CA ARG A 21 6.37 -4.80 -10.87
C ARG A 21 7.42 -5.87 -10.67
N VAL A 22 7.07 -7.14 -10.92
CA VAL A 22 7.98 -8.28 -10.83
C VAL A 22 7.84 -9.12 -12.10
N TRP A 23 8.96 -9.35 -12.80
CA TRP A 23 9.03 -10.22 -13.99
C TRP A 23 7.90 -9.98 -15.02
N GLY A 24 7.63 -8.72 -15.34
CA GLY A 24 6.60 -8.33 -16.30
C GLY A 24 5.16 -8.41 -15.80
N THR A 25 4.94 -8.87 -14.56
CA THR A 25 3.64 -8.80 -13.88
C THR A 25 3.56 -7.52 -13.05
N SER A 26 2.46 -6.77 -13.17
CA SER A 26 2.13 -5.69 -12.22
C SER A 26 1.15 -6.19 -11.16
N VAL A 27 1.36 -5.81 -9.90
CA VAL A 27 0.44 -6.08 -8.80
C VAL A 27 0.14 -4.76 -8.11
N ILE A 28 -1.13 -4.37 -8.10
CA ILE A 28 -1.63 -3.19 -7.40
C ILE A 28 -2.15 -3.65 -6.05
N TYR A 29 -1.72 -3.00 -4.97
CA TYR A 29 -2.13 -3.36 -3.61
C TYR A 29 -2.31 -2.12 -2.74
N SER A 30 -3.20 -2.20 -1.77
CA SER A 30 -3.32 -1.21 -0.69
C SER A 30 -2.37 -1.57 0.45
N ALA A 31 -1.80 -0.56 1.09
CA ALA A 31 -0.91 -0.71 2.23
C ALA A 31 -1.04 0.46 3.20
N LEU A 32 -0.67 0.23 4.46
CA LEU A 32 -0.43 1.29 5.43
C LEU A 32 1.04 1.72 5.35
N LYS A 33 1.27 3.01 5.19
CA LYS A 33 2.61 3.61 5.29
C LYS A 33 2.73 4.36 6.62
N CYS A 34 3.74 4.05 7.41
CA CYS A 34 4.08 4.83 8.60
C CYS A 34 4.51 6.24 8.17
N LYS A 35 3.92 7.30 8.74
CA LYS A 35 4.29 8.68 8.40
C LYS A 35 5.70 9.06 8.90
N LYS A 36 6.18 8.41 9.96
CA LYS A 36 7.46 8.72 10.61
C LYS A 36 8.66 8.11 9.89
N CYS A 37 8.71 6.78 9.73
CA CYS A 37 9.86 6.09 9.11
C CYS A 37 9.60 5.59 7.69
N GLY A 38 8.34 5.59 7.23
CA GLY A 38 7.99 5.15 5.89
C GLY A 38 7.81 3.64 5.70
N THR A 39 7.89 2.82 6.75
CA THR A 39 7.61 1.38 6.70
C THR A 39 6.24 1.11 6.08
N ILE A 40 6.16 0.08 5.24
CA ILE A 40 4.96 -0.28 4.47
C ILE A 40 4.44 -1.63 4.95
N TYR A 41 3.17 -1.68 5.33
CA TYR A 41 2.45 -2.92 5.67
C TYR A 41 1.38 -3.19 4.62
N PRO A 42 1.55 -4.23 3.77
CA PRO A 42 0.56 -4.61 2.77
C PRO A 42 -0.76 -5.03 3.44
N LEU A 43 -1.89 -4.57 2.90
CA LEU A 43 -3.22 -4.91 3.40
C LEU A 43 -3.95 -5.87 2.45
N CYS A 44 -4.10 -5.46 1.19
CA CYS A 44 -4.91 -6.21 0.22
C CYS A 44 -4.40 -6.01 -1.21
N GLU A 45 -4.40 -7.09 -2.00
CA GLU A 45 -4.22 -7.00 -3.45
C GLU A 45 -5.50 -6.44 -4.09
N LEU A 46 -5.35 -5.40 -4.91
CA LEU A 46 -6.45 -4.72 -5.60
C LEU A 46 -6.55 -5.11 -7.07
N GLY A 47 -5.47 -5.61 -7.66
CA GLY A 47 -5.48 -6.07 -9.04
C GLY A 47 -4.11 -6.52 -9.55
N ARG A 48 -4.13 -7.32 -10.61
CA ARG A 48 -2.94 -7.87 -11.26
C ARG A 48 -2.96 -7.59 -12.76
N ASN A 49 -1.82 -7.22 -13.32
CA ASN A 49 -1.65 -6.83 -14.73
C ASN A 49 -2.57 -5.68 -15.17
N VAL A 50 -2.95 -4.83 -14.22
CA VAL A 50 -3.73 -3.62 -14.44
C VAL A 50 -2.94 -2.40 -13.96
N SER A 51 -3.21 -1.23 -14.55
CA SER A 51 -2.57 0.01 -14.12
C SER A 51 -3.15 0.50 -12.80
N ARG A 52 -2.33 1.20 -12.00
CA ARG A 52 -2.79 1.83 -10.75
C ARG A 52 -3.94 2.80 -11.00
N ASP A 53 -3.90 3.55 -12.10
CA ASP A 53 -4.91 4.58 -12.39
C ASP A 53 -6.28 3.94 -12.74
N SER A 54 -6.27 2.78 -13.41
CA SER A 54 -7.49 1.98 -13.61
C SER A 54 -8.09 1.52 -12.29
N VAL A 55 -7.28 1.00 -11.37
CA VAL A 55 -7.76 0.59 -10.04
C VAL A 55 -8.27 1.80 -9.25
N ALA A 56 -7.56 2.92 -9.29
CA ALA A 56 -7.96 4.15 -8.61
C ALA A 56 -9.31 4.68 -9.14
N SER A 57 -9.62 4.49 -10.43
CA SER A 57 -10.94 4.86 -10.98
C SER A 57 -12.08 3.96 -10.52
N MET A 58 -11.82 2.70 -10.15
CA MET A 58 -12.84 1.76 -9.65
C MET A 58 -13.20 1.97 -8.18
N MET A 59 -12.36 2.66 -7.43
CA MET A 59 -12.55 2.93 -5.99
C MET A 59 -13.28 4.26 -5.71
N LYS A 60 -13.70 4.97 -6.76
CA LYS A 60 -14.56 6.17 -6.68
C LYS A 60 -16.03 5.76 -6.76
#